data_AF-W2M9V4-F1
#
_entry.id   AF-W2M9V4-F1
#
_cell.length_a   1.000
_cell.length_b   1.000
_cell.length_c   1.000
_cell.angle_alpha   90.00
_cell.angle_beta   90.00
_cell.angle_gamma   90.00
#
_symmetry.space_group_name_H-M   'P 1'
#
loop_
_entity.id
_entity.type
_entity.pdbx_description
1 polymer ?
#
loop_
_entity_poly.entity_id
_entity_poly.type
_entity_poly.pdbx_seq_one_letter_code
_entity_poly.pdbx_strand_id
1 'polypeptide(L)'
;MDIASSFRDITILLPNIISRNQEQKSATKKWTMMILKRLGRILDLGKSNPKLPAPFTDPQLEAARAALNAHKGVYCLDYIQRMEAFINTMKAQPRAFEADRIAVTLEKLASDYQRDFRLYARRQKSGKSPPRTEERWAHFARISEVLAQWIQRAQQTTPPPRMPGNLSKFDRQLRGFAEKYPDRIPSALLEESPALTKLAQPRSQSKRPIKKEKKTSVAQAIVMADIV
;
A
#
# COMPACT_ATOMS: atom_id res chain seq x y z
N MET A 1 5.10 47.20 0.56
CA MET A 1 4.89 45.97 -0.24
C MET A 1 3.53 45.42 0.14
N ASP A 2 2.60 45.31 -0.80
CA ASP A 2 1.23 44.83 -0.54
C ASP A 2 1.24 43.30 -0.32
N ILE A 3 0.69 42.85 0.80
CA ILE A 3 0.69 41.43 1.22
C ILE A 3 -0.03 40.56 0.18
N ALA A 4 -1.09 41.07 -0.44
CA ALA A 4 -1.85 40.33 -1.45
C ALA A 4 -1.01 40.13 -2.73
N SER A 5 -0.31 41.17 -3.16
CA SER A 5 0.62 41.11 -4.28
C SER A 5 1.77 40.14 -4.02
N SER A 6 2.40 40.20 -2.84
CA SER A 6 3.47 39.26 -2.46
C SER A 6 3.00 37.81 -2.42
N PHE A 7 1.79 37.55 -1.92
CA PHE A 7 1.21 36.20 -1.93
C PHE A 7 1.06 35.68 -3.37
N ARG A 8 0.55 36.51 -4.28
CA ARG A 8 0.34 36.18 -5.69
C ARG A 8 1.67 35.85 -6.37
N ASP A 9 2.65 36.72 -6.24
CA ASP A 9 3.97 36.55 -6.87
C ASP A 9 4.69 35.28 -6.38
N ILE A 10 4.70 35.04 -5.06
CA ILE A 10 5.31 33.84 -4.48
C ILE A 10 4.58 32.57 -4.96
N THR A 11 3.25 32.60 -4.98
CA THR A 11 2.44 31.42 -5.35
C THR A 11 2.67 30.99 -6.79
N ILE A 12 2.86 31.96 -7.70
CA ILE A 12 3.16 31.69 -9.11
C ILE A 12 4.54 31.03 -9.29
N LEU A 13 5.50 31.34 -8.42
CA LEU A 13 6.85 30.76 -8.46
C LEU A 13 6.93 29.35 -7.85
N LEU A 14 6.01 28.97 -6.97
CA LEU A 14 6.01 27.69 -6.24
C LEU A 14 6.14 26.43 -7.14
N PRO A 15 5.43 26.28 -8.27
CA PRO A 15 5.58 25.13 -9.15
C PRO A 15 7.03 24.94 -9.63
N ASN A 16 7.71 26.03 -10.00
CA ASN A 16 9.08 26.01 -10.47
C ASN A 16 10.07 25.65 -9.34
N ILE A 17 9.86 26.20 -8.14
CA ILE A 17 10.69 25.89 -6.96
C ILE A 17 10.57 24.40 -6.60
N ILE A 18 9.36 23.85 -6.62
CA ILE A 18 9.11 22.43 -6.35
C ILE A 18 9.74 21.56 -7.45
N SER A 19 9.62 21.96 -8.72
CA SER A 19 10.21 21.25 -9.85
C SER A 19 11.73 21.15 -9.78
N ARG A 20 12.41 22.14 -9.19
CA ARG A 20 13.87 22.13 -9.03
C ARG A 20 14.33 21.37 -7.78
N ASN A 21 13.47 21.19 -6.78
CA ASN A 21 13.80 20.55 -5.50
C ASN A 21 13.24 19.11 -5.37
N GLN A 22 13.07 18.39 -6.48
CA GLN A 22 12.44 17.06 -6.47
C GLN A 22 13.25 15.98 -5.75
N GLU A 23 14.51 16.22 -5.41
CA GLU A 23 15.39 15.26 -4.75
C GLU A 23 14.94 14.93 -3.31
N GLN A 24 14.24 15.84 -2.62
CA GLN A 24 13.71 15.62 -1.25
C GLN A 24 12.26 15.08 -1.26
N LYS A 25 12.07 13.91 -1.86
CA LYS A 25 10.76 13.36 -2.30
C LYS A 25 9.64 13.25 -1.24
N SER A 26 9.95 13.06 0.05
CA SER A 26 8.92 12.78 1.08
C SER A 26 8.39 14.04 1.79
N ALA A 27 9.27 14.97 2.17
CA ALA A 27 8.92 16.22 2.83
C ALA A 27 8.18 17.17 1.86
N THR A 28 8.69 17.28 0.62
CA THR A 28 8.08 18.10 -0.45
C THR A 28 6.63 17.68 -0.71
N LYS A 29 6.31 16.37 -0.70
CA LYS A 29 4.95 15.87 -0.93
C LYS A 29 3.93 16.33 0.11
N LYS A 30 4.25 16.20 1.41
CA LYS A 30 3.32 16.58 2.49
C LYS A 30 3.06 18.09 2.45
N TRP A 31 4.11 18.85 2.18
CA TRP A 31 4.06 20.30 2.04
C TRP A 31 3.26 20.74 0.82
N THR A 32 3.51 20.19 -0.38
CA THR A 32 2.74 20.48 -1.61
C THR A 32 1.25 20.18 -1.43
N MET A 33 0.88 19.07 -0.78
CA MET A 33 -0.54 18.77 -0.50
C MET A 33 -1.18 19.80 0.45
N MET A 34 -0.45 20.23 1.48
CA MET A 34 -0.93 21.25 2.41
C MET A 34 -1.14 22.59 1.69
N ILE A 35 -0.19 22.99 0.84
CA ILE A 35 -0.28 24.21 0.03
C ILE A 35 -1.47 24.16 -0.91
N LEU A 36 -1.61 23.08 -1.69
CA LEU A 36 -2.74 22.92 -2.61
C LEU A 36 -4.10 23.05 -1.90
N LYS A 37 -4.23 22.49 -0.69
CA LYS A 37 -5.45 22.60 0.11
C LYS A 37 -5.70 24.03 0.59
N ARG A 38 -4.66 24.74 1.04
CA ARG A 38 -4.77 26.13 1.51
C ARG A 38 -5.04 27.09 0.34
N LEU A 39 -4.31 26.93 -0.77
CA LEU A 39 -4.49 27.71 -1.99
C LEU A 39 -5.91 27.56 -2.54
N GLY A 40 -6.45 26.34 -2.58
CA GLY A 40 -7.83 26.12 -3.00
C GLY A 40 -8.83 26.93 -2.17
N ARG A 41 -8.70 26.91 -0.83
CA ARG A 41 -9.55 27.71 0.06
C ARG A 41 -9.43 29.20 -0.17
N ILE A 42 -8.21 29.70 -0.38
CA ILE A 42 -7.97 31.13 -0.63
C ILE A 42 -8.61 31.56 -1.95
N LEU A 43 -8.53 30.74 -3.00
CA LEU A 43 -9.13 31.03 -4.29
C LEU A 43 -10.67 30.98 -4.24
N ASP A 44 -11.23 30.01 -3.51
CA ASP A 44 -12.68 29.93 -3.29
C ASP A 44 -13.19 31.17 -2.53
N LEU A 45 -12.43 31.64 -1.53
CA LEU A 45 -12.73 32.89 -0.81
C LEU A 45 -12.61 34.13 -1.72
N GLY A 46 -11.55 34.20 -2.55
CA GLY A 46 -11.33 35.27 -3.52
C GLY A 46 -12.51 35.43 -4.48
N LYS A 47 -13.04 34.32 -4.98
CA LYS A 47 -14.22 34.33 -5.87
C LYS A 47 -15.52 34.71 -5.17
N SER A 48 -15.66 34.31 -3.91
CA SER A 48 -16.91 34.48 -3.15
C SER A 48 -17.02 35.82 -2.42
N ASN A 49 -15.92 36.59 -2.32
CA ASN A 49 -15.89 37.85 -1.59
C ASN A 49 -15.31 39.00 -2.44
N PRO A 50 -16.16 39.86 -3.01
CA PRO A 50 -15.72 40.97 -3.86
C PRO A 50 -14.96 42.07 -3.11
N LYS A 51 -14.90 42.03 -1.76
CA LYS A 51 -14.14 42.98 -0.95
C LYS A 51 -12.66 42.60 -0.81
N LEU A 52 -12.24 41.44 -1.33
CA LEU A 52 -10.85 41.01 -1.25
C LEU A 52 -9.98 41.72 -2.30
N PRO A 53 -8.69 41.95 -2.02
CA PRO A 53 -7.75 42.54 -2.97
C PRO A 53 -7.71 41.78 -4.31
N ALA A 54 -7.63 42.53 -5.41
CA ALA A 54 -7.57 42.00 -6.77
C ALA A 54 -6.51 40.89 -7.03
N PRO A 55 -5.33 40.90 -6.38
CA PRO A 55 -4.36 39.80 -6.52
C PRO A 55 -4.89 38.41 -6.12
N PHE A 56 -5.93 38.31 -5.29
CA PHE A 56 -6.53 37.01 -4.92
C PHE A 56 -7.46 36.42 -6.00
N THR A 57 -7.88 37.24 -6.96
CA THR A 57 -8.68 36.82 -8.12
C THR A 57 -7.83 36.68 -9.38
N ASP A 58 -6.51 36.82 -9.27
CA ASP A 58 -5.58 36.72 -10.39
C ASP A 58 -5.65 35.32 -11.05
N PRO A 59 -5.96 35.22 -12.36
CA PRO A 59 -6.04 33.95 -13.07
C PRO A 59 -4.77 33.10 -12.99
N GLN A 60 -3.60 33.73 -12.83
CA GLN A 60 -2.32 33.03 -12.71
C GLN A 60 -2.24 32.16 -11.46
N LEU A 61 -3.02 32.45 -10.42
CA LEU A 61 -3.11 31.60 -9.23
C LEU A 61 -3.79 30.26 -9.52
N GLU A 62 -4.81 30.23 -10.39
CA GLU A 62 -5.45 28.97 -10.81
C GLU A 62 -4.52 28.18 -11.74
N ALA A 63 -3.77 28.86 -12.61
CA ALA A 63 -2.72 28.22 -13.41
C ALA A 63 -1.62 27.61 -12.53
N ALA A 64 -1.16 28.34 -11.50
CA ALA A 64 -0.20 27.84 -10.53
C ALA A 64 -0.75 26.64 -9.75
N ARG A 65 -2.03 26.68 -9.33
CA ARG A 65 -2.71 25.55 -8.70
C ARG A 65 -2.78 24.33 -9.61
N ALA A 66 -3.07 24.52 -10.89
CA ALA A 66 -3.09 23.44 -11.89
C ALA A 66 -1.70 22.82 -12.06
N ALA A 67 -0.64 23.63 -12.18
CA ALA A 67 0.75 23.17 -12.26
C ALA A 67 1.18 22.42 -10.98
N LEU A 68 0.83 22.92 -9.79
CA LEU A 68 1.06 22.22 -8.52
C LEU A 68 0.31 20.89 -8.44
N ASN A 69 -0.91 20.81 -8.98
CA ASN A 69 -1.67 19.56 -9.08
C ASN A 69 -1.04 18.58 -10.08
N ALA A 70 -0.42 19.04 -11.16
CA ALA A 70 0.33 18.16 -12.06
C ALA A 70 1.52 17.51 -11.33
N HIS A 71 2.22 18.26 -10.47
CA HIS A 71 3.27 17.69 -9.61
C HIS A 71 2.73 16.67 -8.60
N LYS A 72 1.50 16.84 -8.11
CA LYS A 72 0.83 15.82 -7.26
C LYS A 72 0.68 14.48 -7.97
N GLY A 73 0.53 14.48 -9.31
CA GLY A 73 0.53 13.29 -10.15
C GLY A 73 1.85 12.51 -10.08
N VAL A 74 2.98 13.23 -10.01
CA VAL A 74 4.34 12.66 -9.90
C VAL A 74 4.62 12.10 -8.49
N TYR A 75 4.10 12.74 -7.43
CA TYR A 75 4.35 12.33 -6.04
C TYR A 75 3.35 11.32 -5.49
N CYS A 76 2.29 11.01 -6.23
CA CYS A 76 1.42 9.91 -5.90
C CYS A 76 2.05 8.59 -6.32
N LEU A 77 3.26 8.31 -5.83
CA LEU A 77 4.01 7.04 -5.89
C LEU A 77 3.27 6.04 -6.77
N ASP A 78 3.54 6.11 -8.07
CA ASP A 78 2.92 5.20 -9.00
C ASP A 78 3.43 3.80 -8.65
N TYR A 79 2.67 3.10 -7.81
CA TYR A 79 3.07 1.82 -7.26
C TYR A 79 3.27 0.83 -8.41
N ILE A 80 2.50 0.96 -9.50
CA ILE A 80 2.67 0.18 -10.71
C ILE A 80 4.07 0.42 -11.28
N GLN A 81 4.45 1.66 -11.60
CA GLN A 81 5.78 1.96 -12.14
C GLN A 81 6.92 1.54 -11.21
N ARG A 82 6.76 1.72 -9.89
CA ARG A 82 7.77 1.28 -8.92
C ARG A 82 7.92 -0.24 -8.92
N MET A 83 6.80 -0.96 -8.92
CA MET A 83 6.81 -2.42 -8.96
C MET A 83 7.43 -2.93 -10.26
N GLU A 84 7.15 -2.30 -11.40
CA GLU A 84 7.75 -2.65 -12.69
C GLU A 84 9.26 -2.43 -12.71
N ALA A 85 9.73 -1.26 -12.26
CA ALA A 85 11.16 -0.98 -12.15
C ALA A 85 11.86 -1.99 -11.22
N PHE A 86 11.21 -2.33 -10.10
CA PHE A 86 11.71 -3.33 -9.17
C PHE A 86 11.77 -4.72 -9.80
N ILE A 87 10.69 -5.16 -10.48
CA ILE A 87 10.64 -6.44 -11.21
C ILE A 87 11.79 -6.52 -12.23
N ASN A 88 11.99 -5.46 -13.03
CA ASN A 88 13.04 -5.43 -14.03
C ASN A 88 14.43 -5.53 -13.40
N THR A 89 14.66 -4.87 -12.25
CA THR A 89 15.92 -4.97 -11.51
C THR A 89 16.15 -6.39 -10.98
N MET A 90 15.12 -7.03 -10.42
CA MET A 90 15.24 -8.39 -9.88
C MET A 90 15.40 -9.44 -10.99
N LYS A 91 14.75 -9.27 -12.15
CA LYS A 91 14.97 -10.12 -13.33
C LYS A 91 16.42 -10.09 -13.81
N ALA A 92 17.09 -8.94 -13.69
CA ALA A 92 18.51 -8.80 -14.03
C ALA A 92 19.46 -9.36 -12.94
N GLN A 93 18.95 -9.80 -11.79
CA GLN A 93 19.75 -10.29 -10.66
C GLN A 93 19.34 -11.74 -10.33
N PRO A 94 19.98 -12.77 -10.93
CA PRO A 94 19.63 -14.17 -10.70
C PRO A 94 19.65 -14.56 -9.22
N ARG A 95 20.59 -13.99 -8.44
CA ARG A 95 20.73 -14.23 -7.00
C ARG A 95 19.54 -13.73 -6.17
N ALA A 96 18.68 -12.86 -6.71
CA ALA A 96 17.52 -12.32 -5.97
C ALA A 96 16.47 -13.38 -5.61
N PHE A 97 16.52 -14.56 -6.23
CA PHE A 97 15.62 -15.69 -6.00
C PHE A 97 16.31 -16.89 -5.32
N GLU A 98 17.53 -16.71 -4.83
CA GLU A 98 18.18 -17.68 -3.94
C GLU A 98 17.40 -17.80 -2.62
N ALA A 99 17.51 -18.96 -1.95
CA ALA A 99 16.67 -19.30 -0.80
C ALA A 99 16.78 -18.31 0.37
N ASP A 100 17.94 -17.66 0.53
CA ASP A 100 18.21 -16.65 1.55
C ASP A 100 17.66 -15.26 1.19
N ARG A 101 17.40 -14.98 -0.10
CA ARG A 101 17.05 -13.65 -0.62
C ARG A 101 15.61 -13.53 -1.11
N ILE A 102 15.01 -14.64 -1.54
CA ILE A 102 13.67 -14.67 -2.11
C ILE A 102 12.61 -14.06 -1.17
N ALA A 103 12.79 -14.23 0.15
CA ALA A 103 11.90 -13.67 1.17
C ALA A 103 11.79 -12.15 1.06
N VAL A 104 12.94 -11.45 0.98
CA VAL A 104 13.00 -9.98 0.90
C VAL A 104 12.43 -9.49 -0.43
N THR A 105 12.78 -10.18 -1.52
CA THR A 105 12.31 -9.86 -2.87
C THR A 105 10.79 -9.99 -2.97
N LEU A 106 10.25 -11.11 -2.50
CA LEU A 106 8.82 -11.39 -2.49
C LEU A 106 8.07 -10.44 -1.54
N GLU A 107 8.60 -10.17 -0.35
CA GLU A 107 7.98 -9.30 0.64
C GLU A 107 7.73 -7.92 0.08
N LYS A 108 8.76 -7.37 -0.59
CA LYS A 108 8.70 -6.03 -1.17
C LYS A 108 7.62 -5.94 -2.25
N LEU A 109 7.61 -6.87 -3.20
CA LEU A 109 6.62 -6.86 -4.28
C LEU A 109 5.20 -7.08 -3.74
N ALA A 110 5.01 -8.07 -2.86
CA ALA A 110 3.71 -8.37 -2.27
C ALA A 110 3.16 -7.20 -1.44
N SER A 111 4.01 -6.53 -0.66
CA SER A 111 3.62 -5.40 0.18
C SER A 111 3.24 -4.17 -0.64
N ASP A 112 4.00 -3.85 -1.69
CA ASP A 112 3.67 -2.73 -2.58
C ASP A 112 2.41 -3.02 -3.40
N TYR A 113 2.25 -4.25 -3.90
CA TYR A 113 1.05 -4.68 -4.61
C TYR A 113 -0.20 -4.61 -3.71
N GLN A 114 -0.11 -5.13 -2.48
CA GLN A 114 -1.18 -5.06 -1.49
C GLN A 114 -1.57 -3.62 -1.16
N ARG A 115 -0.58 -2.74 -1.06
CA ARG A 115 -0.80 -1.32 -0.77
C ARG A 115 -1.49 -0.61 -1.92
N ASP A 116 -1.08 -0.91 -3.16
CA ASP A 116 -1.64 -0.32 -4.37
C ASP A 116 -3.14 -0.60 -4.52
N PHE A 117 -3.55 -1.87 -4.51
CA PHE A 117 -4.97 -2.21 -4.74
C PHE A 117 -5.86 -1.71 -3.58
N ARG A 118 -5.37 -1.75 -2.33
CA ARG A 118 -6.09 -1.20 -1.18
C ARG A 118 -6.27 0.30 -1.27
N LEU A 119 -5.22 1.00 -1.69
CA LEU A 119 -5.26 2.45 -1.86
C LEU A 119 -6.20 2.83 -3.00
N TYR A 120 -6.16 2.10 -4.11
CA TYR A 120 -7.08 2.28 -5.22
C TYR A 120 -8.53 2.10 -4.77
N ALA A 121 -8.87 0.95 -4.16
CA ALA A 121 -10.23 0.67 -3.69
C ALA A 121 -10.75 1.74 -2.71
N ARG A 122 -9.89 2.22 -1.79
CA ARG A 122 -10.23 3.31 -0.86
C ARG A 122 -10.53 4.61 -1.59
N ARG A 123 -9.71 4.96 -2.60
CA ARG A 123 -9.88 6.21 -3.36
C ARG A 123 -11.13 6.18 -4.22
N GLN A 124 -11.40 5.05 -4.88
CA GLN A 124 -12.63 4.84 -5.64
C GLN A 124 -13.86 4.97 -4.75
N LYS A 125 -13.86 4.34 -3.55
CA LYS A 125 -14.96 4.49 -2.59
C LYS A 125 -15.21 5.95 -2.16
N SER A 126 -14.18 6.78 -2.16
CA SER A 126 -14.27 8.19 -1.77
C SER A 126 -14.53 9.17 -2.92
N GLY A 127 -14.58 8.72 -4.17
CA GLY A 127 -14.71 9.60 -5.34
C GLY A 127 -13.52 10.54 -5.57
N LYS A 128 -12.38 10.31 -4.89
CA LYS A 128 -11.23 11.24 -4.89
C LYS A 128 -10.23 11.01 -6.02
N SER A 129 -10.46 10.04 -6.89
CA SER A 129 -9.57 9.73 -8.00
C SER A 129 -10.36 9.12 -9.15
N PRO A 130 -10.00 9.44 -10.40
CA PRO A 130 -10.60 8.78 -11.56
C PRO A 130 -10.30 7.27 -11.51
N PRO A 131 -11.14 6.43 -12.16
CA PRO A 131 -10.82 5.03 -12.41
C PRO A 131 -9.49 4.87 -13.16
N ARG A 132 -8.86 3.71 -13.05
CA ARG A 132 -7.69 3.36 -13.88
C ARG A 132 -8.11 3.29 -15.35
N THR A 133 -7.20 3.70 -16.22
CA THR A 133 -7.29 3.39 -17.65
C THR A 133 -7.04 1.90 -17.88
N GLU A 134 -7.49 1.39 -19.04
CA GLU A 134 -7.25 -0.01 -19.43
C GLU A 134 -5.76 -0.34 -19.50
N GLU A 135 -4.94 0.58 -20.01
CA GLU A 135 -3.48 0.44 -19.99
C GLU A 135 -2.94 0.22 -18.57
N ARG A 136 -3.37 1.05 -17.60
CA ARG A 136 -2.95 0.87 -16.20
C ARG A 136 -3.46 -0.43 -15.59
N TRP A 137 -4.62 -0.93 -16.01
CA TRP A 137 -5.07 -2.26 -15.63
C TRP A 137 -4.19 -3.37 -16.21
N ALA A 138 -3.77 -3.25 -17.48
CA ALA A 138 -2.87 -4.20 -18.10
C ALA A 138 -1.50 -4.24 -17.41
N HIS A 139 -0.94 -3.09 -17.01
CA HIS A 139 0.29 -3.05 -16.19
C HIS A 139 0.10 -3.75 -14.84
N PHE A 140 -1.01 -3.46 -14.15
CA PHE A 140 -1.33 -4.10 -12.88
C PHE A 140 -1.51 -5.62 -12.99
N ALA A 141 -2.15 -6.11 -14.06
CA ALA A 141 -2.30 -7.53 -14.36
C ALA A 141 -0.94 -8.20 -14.60
N ARG A 142 -0.05 -7.59 -15.42
CA ARG A 142 1.31 -8.10 -15.64
C ARG A 142 2.12 -8.25 -14.35
N ILE A 143 2.02 -7.27 -13.44
CA ILE A 143 2.65 -7.35 -12.13
C ILE A 143 2.08 -8.52 -11.30
N SER A 144 0.77 -8.76 -11.42
CA SER A 144 0.09 -9.86 -10.72
C SER A 144 0.62 -11.23 -11.15
N GLU A 145 0.82 -11.44 -12.45
CA GLU A 145 1.39 -12.68 -12.99
C GLU A 145 2.81 -12.91 -12.48
N VAL A 146 3.64 -11.86 -12.49
CA VAL A 146 5.01 -11.94 -11.95
C VAL A 146 5.00 -12.27 -10.46
N LEU A 147 4.10 -11.64 -9.69
CA LEU A 147 3.95 -11.92 -8.26
C LEU A 147 3.54 -13.38 -8.03
N ALA A 148 2.60 -13.93 -8.81
CA ALA A 148 2.21 -15.33 -8.73
C ALA A 148 3.40 -16.28 -8.94
N GLN A 149 4.21 -16.04 -9.99
CA GLN A 149 5.42 -16.81 -10.25
C GLN A 149 6.43 -16.74 -9.09
N TRP A 150 6.57 -15.59 -8.45
CA TRP A 150 7.50 -15.42 -7.33
C TRP A 150 7.01 -16.12 -6.06
N ILE A 151 5.69 -16.13 -5.82
CA ILE A 151 5.08 -16.92 -4.74
C ILE A 151 5.36 -18.41 -4.97
N GLN A 152 5.12 -18.90 -6.20
CA GLN A 152 5.36 -20.30 -6.56
C GLN A 152 6.83 -20.70 -6.34
N ARG A 153 7.78 -19.86 -6.79
CA ARG A 153 9.22 -20.08 -6.53
C ARG A 153 9.55 -20.12 -5.04
N ALA A 154 8.97 -19.23 -4.24
CA ALA A 154 9.18 -19.20 -2.80
C ALA A 154 8.67 -20.47 -2.12
N GLN A 155 7.60 -21.09 -2.60
CA GLN A 155 7.14 -22.37 -2.05
C GLN A 155 8.10 -23.53 -2.34
N GLN A 156 8.88 -23.44 -3.42
CA GLN A 156 9.82 -24.48 -3.84
C GLN A 156 11.15 -24.43 -3.07
N THR A 157 11.43 -23.36 -2.32
CA THR A 157 12.66 -23.30 -1.54
C THR A 157 12.59 -24.18 -0.31
N THR A 158 13.73 -24.76 0.06
CA THR A 158 13.85 -25.62 1.24
C THR A 158 14.91 -25.05 2.18
N PRO A 159 14.53 -24.55 3.37
CA PRO A 159 13.16 -24.42 3.87
C PRO A 159 12.36 -23.31 3.15
N PRO A 160 11.01 -23.36 3.20
CA PRO A 160 10.18 -22.25 2.70
C PRO A 160 10.47 -20.95 3.47
N PRO A 161 10.42 -19.78 2.81
CA PRO A 161 10.76 -18.53 3.44
C PRO A 161 9.66 -18.11 4.41
N ARG A 162 10.07 -17.42 5.49
CA ARG A 162 9.11 -16.84 6.42
C ARG A 162 8.76 -15.43 5.98
N MET A 163 7.48 -15.20 5.73
CA MET A 163 6.98 -13.89 5.33
C MET A 163 6.47 -13.11 6.56
N PRO A 164 6.48 -11.77 6.50
CA PRO A 164 5.99 -10.95 7.60
C PRO A 164 4.47 -11.05 7.77
N GLY A 165 4.02 -10.93 9.02
CA GLY A 165 2.61 -11.15 9.40
C GLY A 165 1.61 -10.14 8.80
N ASN A 166 2.05 -9.00 8.28
CA ASN A 166 1.18 -8.05 7.55
C ASN A 166 0.60 -8.66 6.27
N LEU A 167 1.26 -9.67 5.69
CA LEU A 167 0.80 -10.39 4.50
C LEU A 167 -0.19 -11.52 4.84
N SER A 168 -0.47 -11.80 6.12
CA SER A 168 -1.44 -12.82 6.55
C SER A 168 -2.89 -12.57 6.08
N LYS A 169 -3.20 -11.33 5.68
CA LYS A 169 -4.52 -10.93 5.18
C LYS A 169 -4.54 -10.76 3.66
N PHE A 170 -3.46 -11.10 2.97
CA PHE A 170 -3.29 -10.82 1.54
C PHE A 170 -4.37 -11.50 0.71
N ASP A 171 -4.54 -12.83 0.83
CA ASP A 171 -5.52 -13.60 0.05
C ASP A 171 -6.94 -13.05 0.18
N ARG A 172 -7.42 -12.91 1.42
CA ARG A 172 -8.76 -12.37 1.70
C ARG A 172 -8.95 -10.96 1.11
N GLN A 173 -7.94 -10.10 1.20
CA GLN A 173 -8.03 -8.75 0.66
C GLN A 173 -7.99 -8.74 -0.87
N LEU A 174 -7.22 -9.64 -1.49
CA LEU A 174 -7.16 -9.79 -2.93
C LEU A 174 -8.48 -10.31 -3.49
N ARG A 175 -9.09 -11.32 -2.86
CA ARG A 175 -10.40 -11.86 -3.27
C ARG A 175 -11.50 -10.82 -3.19
N GLY A 176 -11.61 -10.11 -2.07
CA GLY A 176 -12.57 -9.00 -1.96
C GLY A 176 -12.31 -7.84 -2.91
N PHE A 177 -11.07 -7.69 -3.40
CA PHE A 177 -10.77 -6.75 -4.48
C PHE A 177 -11.22 -7.29 -5.85
N ALA A 178 -10.95 -8.56 -6.15
CA ALA A 178 -11.34 -9.22 -7.39
C ALA A 178 -12.86 -9.30 -7.56
N GLU A 179 -13.61 -9.54 -6.48
CA GLU A 179 -15.09 -9.50 -6.48
C GLU A 179 -15.63 -8.13 -6.92
N LYS A 180 -14.96 -7.05 -6.50
CA LYS A 180 -15.38 -5.68 -6.83
C LYS A 180 -14.92 -5.22 -8.21
N TYR A 181 -13.82 -5.79 -8.69
CA TYR A 181 -13.20 -5.44 -9.96
C TYR A 181 -12.99 -6.74 -10.76
N PRO A 182 -14.08 -7.31 -11.33
CA PRO A 182 -13.99 -8.55 -12.09
C PRO A 182 -13.03 -8.39 -13.27
N ASP A 183 -12.36 -9.49 -13.63
CA ASP A 183 -11.40 -9.57 -14.73
C ASP A 183 -10.15 -8.66 -14.61
N ARG A 184 -9.93 -8.03 -13.44
CA ARG A 184 -8.76 -7.17 -13.20
C ARG A 184 -7.60 -7.88 -12.50
N ILE A 185 -7.82 -9.07 -11.97
CA ILE A 185 -6.82 -9.90 -11.31
C ILE A 185 -6.70 -11.21 -12.10
N PRO A 186 -5.52 -11.55 -12.64
CA PRO A 186 -5.29 -12.85 -13.25
C PRO A 186 -5.55 -14.01 -12.29
N SER A 187 -6.14 -15.10 -12.79
CA SER A 187 -6.47 -16.30 -12.01
C SER A 187 -5.25 -16.89 -11.30
N ALA A 188 -4.09 -16.90 -11.97
CA ALA A 188 -2.83 -17.38 -11.41
C ALA A 188 -2.49 -16.74 -10.05
N LEU A 189 -2.71 -15.43 -9.88
CA LEU A 189 -2.47 -14.78 -8.59
C LEU A 189 -3.50 -15.18 -7.53
N LEU A 190 -4.76 -15.40 -7.92
CA LEU A 190 -5.83 -15.86 -7.01
C LEU A 190 -5.61 -17.31 -6.54
N GLU A 191 -4.98 -18.14 -7.36
CA GLU A 191 -4.59 -19.51 -7.03
C GLU A 191 -3.40 -19.54 -6.07
N GLU A 192 -2.44 -18.64 -6.27
CA GLU A 192 -1.20 -18.57 -5.46
C GLU A 192 -1.34 -17.73 -4.18
N SER A 193 -2.32 -16.82 -4.08
CA SER A 193 -2.47 -15.96 -2.89
C SER A 193 -2.65 -16.67 -1.54
N PRO A 194 -3.28 -17.86 -1.45
CA PRO A 194 -3.33 -18.63 -0.20
C PRO A 194 -1.94 -19.09 0.25
N ALA A 195 -1.03 -19.40 -0.67
CA ALA A 195 0.33 -19.83 -0.34
C ALA A 195 1.11 -18.72 0.35
N LEU A 196 1.05 -17.50 -0.19
CA LEU A 196 1.67 -16.32 0.43
C LEU A 196 1.14 -16.10 1.86
N THR A 197 -0.17 -16.31 2.06
CA THR A 197 -0.80 -16.20 3.38
C THR A 197 -0.26 -17.26 4.35
N LYS A 198 -0.07 -18.51 3.90
CA LYS A 198 0.52 -19.58 4.71
C LYS A 198 1.97 -19.28 5.10
N LEU A 199 2.78 -18.75 4.18
CA LEU A 199 4.16 -18.34 4.46
C LEU A 199 4.25 -17.20 5.50
N ALA A 200 3.18 -16.40 5.63
CA ALA A 200 3.09 -15.28 6.57
C ALA A 200 2.47 -15.65 7.93
N GLN A 201 1.94 -16.86 8.09
CA GLN A 201 1.35 -17.29 9.35
C GLN A 201 2.45 -17.62 10.38
N PRO A 202 2.27 -17.25 11.66
CA PRO A 202 3.10 -17.81 12.72
C PRO A 202 2.86 -19.32 12.72
N ARG A 203 3.93 -20.14 12.66
CA ARG A 203 3.81 -21.55 13.03
C ARG A 203 3.29 -21.57 14.46
N SER A 204 2.03 -21.94 14.64
CA SER A 204 1.54 -22.37 15.94
C SER A 204 2.50 -23.45 16.43
N GLN A 205 3.21 -23.18 17.52
CA GLN A 205 3.93 -24.23 18.23
C GLN A 205 2.93 -25.37 18.41
N SER A 206 3.26 -26.53 17.85
CA SER A 206 2.57 -27.77 18.13
C SER A 206 2.34 -27.82 19.63
N LYS A 207 1.09 -27.70 20.08
CA LYS A 207 0.73 -28.00 21.46
C LYS A 207 1.12 -29.47 21.63
N ARG A 208 2.30 -29.73 22.20
CA ARG A 208 2.62 -31.05 22.72
C ARG A 208 1.43 -31.48 23.56
N PRO A 209 0.85 -32.67 23.36
CA PRO A 209 -0.23 -33.12 24.21
C PRO A 209 0.33 -33.17 25.62
N ILE A 210 -0.19 -32.31 26.50
CA ILE A 210 0.03 -32.44 27.93
C ILE A 210 -0.61 -33.77 28.30
N LYS A 211 0.19 -34.82 28.48
CA LYS A 211 -0.26 -36.05 29.14
C LYS A 211 -0.80 -35.63 30.50
N LYS A 212 -2.12 -35.65 30.66
CA LYS A 212 -2.74 -35.58 31.98
C LYS A 212 -2.38 -36.89 32.69
N GLU A 213 -1.32 -36.88 33.48
CA GLU A 213 -1.16 -37.88 34.52
C GLU A 213 -2.35 -37.73 35.47
N LYS A 214 -3.21 -38.77 35.49
CA LYS A 214 -4.23 -38.93 36.53
C LYS A 214 -3.47 -39.09 37.85
N LYS A 215 -3.42 -38.03 38.66
CA LYS A 215 -3.15 -38.17 40.08
C LYS A 215 -4.37 -38.83 40.72
N THR A 216 -4.27 -40.13 40.99
CA THR A 216 -5.18 -40.84 41.89
C THR A 216 -5.04 -40.19 43.26
N SER A 217 -6.05 -39.44 43.68
CA SER A 217 -6.13 -38.90 45.02
C SER A 217 -6.51 -40.05 45.97
N VAL A 218 -5.56 -40.45 46.81
CA VAL A 218 -5.79 -41.33 47.95
C VAL A 218 -6.43 -40.47 49.04
N ALA A 219 -7.75 -40.31 48.98
CA ALA A 219 -8.54 -39.68 50.04
C ALA A 219 -10.04 -39.99 49.84
N GLN A 220 -10.41 -41.28 49.89
CA GLN A 220 -11.78 -41.74 50.22
C GLN A 220 -11.81 -43.27 50.23
N ALA A 221 -11.36 -43.86 51.34
CA ALA A 221 -11.75 -45.21 51.79
C ALA A 221 -11.28 -45.40 53.25
N ILE A 222 -11.64 -44.46 54.13
CA ILE A 222 -11.71 -44.70 55.58
C ILE A 222 -13.11 -44.28 55.98
N VAL A 223 -14.10 -45.11 55.63
CA VAL A 223 -15.37 -45.36 56.36
C VAL A 223 -15.90 -46.66 55.75
N MET A 224 -16.36 -47.59 56.59
CA MET A 224 -16.80 -48.98 56.30
C MET A 224 -15.77 -50.08 56.62
N ALA A 225 -15.09 -49.95 57.75
CA ALA A 225 -14.63 -51.09 58.53
C ALA A 225 -14.95 -50.80 60.00
N ASP A 226 -16.24 -50.71 60.31
CA ASP A 226 -16.81 -50.84 61.66
C ASP A 226 -18.34 -50.80 61.52
N ILE A 227 -18.97 -51.98 61.53
CA ILE A 227 -20.21 -52.33 62.24
C ILE A 227 -20.49 -53.81 61.92
N VAL A 228 -20.57 -54.58 63.02
CA VAL A 228 -21.10 -55.94 63.17
C VAL A 228 -22.57 -56.00 62.78
#